data_AF-A0A4V1UQH1-F1
#
_entry.id   AF-A0A4V1UQH1-F1
#
_cell.length_a   1.000
_cell.length_b   1.000
_cell.length_c   1.000
_cell.angle_alpha   90.00
_cell.angle_beta   90.00
_cell.angle_gamma   90.00
#
_symmetry.space_group_name_H-M   'P 1'
#
loop_
_entity.id
_entity.type
_entity.pdbx_description
1 polymer ?
#
loop_
_entity_poly.entity_id
_entity_poly.type
_entity_poly.pdbx_seq_one_letter_code
_entity_poly.pdbx_strand_id
1 'polypeptide(L)' 'ANQFKIPVKFIGVGEKVDDLLVFNKHEFVDSLFNLE' A
#
# COMPACT_ATOMS: atom_id res chain seq x y z
N ALA A 1 -2.92 6.64 -12.40
CA ALA A 1 -1.57 6.39 -11.83
C ALA A 1 -0.85 5.22 -12.54
N ASN A 2 -0.71 5.26 -13.87
CA ASN A 2 0.02 4.24 -14.65
C ASN A 2 1.12 4.86 -15.54
N GLN A 3 1.44 6.14 -15.30
CA GLN A 3 2.40 6.89 -16.11
C GLN A 3 3.85 6.44 -15.89
N PHE A 4 4.15 5.80 -14.75
CA PHE A 4 5.47 5.27 -14.46
C PHE A 4 5.32 3.83 -13.96
N LYS A 5 5.93 2.88 -14.67
CA LYS A 5 5.93 1.44 -14.32
C LYS A 5 6.95 1.11 -13.21
N ILE A 6 7.11 2.02 -12.26
CA ILE A 6 8.06 1.84 -11.16
C ILE A 6 7.37 0.98 -10.10
N PRO A 7 7.98 -0.15 -9.67
CA PRO A 7 7.38 -1.00 -8.67
C PRO A 7 7.38 -0.29 -7.31
N VAL A 8 6.20 -0.19 -6.71
CA VAL A 8 6.05 0.24 -5.31
C VAL A 8 6.58 -0.88 -4.42
N LYS A 9 7.52 -0.56 -3.52
CA LYS A 9 8.13 -1.54 -2.60
C LYS A 9 7.56 -1.46 -1.18
N PHE A 10 7.24 -0.25 -0.73
CA PHE A 10 6.75 0.00 0.62
C PHE A 10 5.62 1.03 0.58
N ILE A 11 4.72 0.94 1.55
CA ILE A 11 3.64 1.90 1.78
C ILE A 11 3.68 2.33 3.25
N GLY A 12 3.57 3.64 3.48
CA GLY A 12 3.33 4.18 4.81
C GLY A 12 1.83 4.25 5.07
N VAL A 13 1.36 3.64 6.15
CA VAL A 13 -0.07 3.65 6.53
C VAL A 13 -0.34 4.51 7.77
N GLY A 14 0.70 5.17 8.30
CA GLY A 14 0.64 6.03 9.48
C GLY A 14 1.90 6.90 9.59
N GLU A 15 2.04 7.58 10.72
CA GLU A 15 3.11 8.57 10.96
C GLU A 15 4.34 7.98 11.66
N LYS A 16 4.23 6.79 12.25
CA LYS A 16 5.34 6.16 12.98
C LYS A 16 6.26 5.43 12.02
N VAL A 17 7.51 5.23 12.44
CA VAL A 17 8.49 4.43 11.69
C VAL A 17 8.00 2.98 11.50
N ASP A 18 7.28 2.46 12.48
CA ASP A 18 6.72 1.10 12.44
C ASP A 18 5.52 0.95 11.49
N ASP A 19 4.96 2.07 11.00
CA ASP A 19 3.83 2.08 10.05
C ASP A 19 4.29 1.94 8.59
N LEU A 20 5.56 1.61 8.37
CA LEU A 20 6.12 1.30 7.05
C LEU A 20 5.97 -0.19 6.73
N LEU A 21 5.07 -0.51 5.80
CA LEU A 21 4.75 -1.87 5.40
C LEU A 21 5.31 -2.21 4.02
N VAL A 22 5.63 -3.47 3.79
CA VAL A 22 5.95 -3.99 2.45
C VAL A 22 4.69 -3.92 1.59
N PHE A 23 4.81 -3.39 0.37
CA PHE A 23 3.67 -3.28 -0.52
C PHE A 23 3.23 -4.64 -1.05
N ASN A 24 2.02 -5.05 -0.68
CA ASN A 24 1.33 -6.19 -1.27
C ASN A 24 0.07 -5.70 -1.98
N LYS A 25 0.04 -5.86 -3.31
CA LYS A 25 -1.07 -5.42 -4.15
C LYS A 25 -2.42 -6.04 -3.78
N HIS A 26 -2.43 -7.28 -3.29
CA HIS A 26 -3.66 -8.01 -3.00
C HIS A 26 -4.29 -7.47 -1.72
N GLU A 27 -3.52 -7.51 -0.63
CA GLU A 27 -3.89 -6.97 0.68
C GLU A 27 -4.30 -5.49 0.60
N PHE A 28 -3.60 -4.69 -0.22
CA PHE A 28 -3.91 -3.27 -0.39
C PHE A 28 -5.27 -3.05 -1.05
N VAL A 29 -5.57 -3.81 -2.10
CA VAL A 29 -6.87 -3.74 -2.78
C VAL A 29 -7.96 -4.25 -1.84
N ASP A 30 -7.74 -5.39 -1.18
CA ASP A 30 -8.71 -5.97 -0.25
C ASP A 30 -9.02 -5.00 0.90
N SER A 31 -8.01 -4.36 1.49
CA SER A 31 -8.20 -3.36 2.55
C SER A 31 -8.91 -2.09 2.08
N LEU A 32 -8.74 -1.69 0.81
CA LEU A 32 -9.40 -0.51 0.25
C LEU A 32 -10.87 -0.75 -0.10
N PHE A 33 -11.23 -1.98 -0.46
CA PHE A 33 -12.59 -2.31 -0.94
C PHE A 33 -13.42 -3.10 0.07
N ASN A 34 -12.82 -3.60 1.16
CA ASN A 34 -13.56 -4.11 2.31
C ASN A 34 -14.08 -2.94 3.16
N LEU A 35 -15.22 -2.37 2.72
CA LEU A 35 -16.08 -1.52 3.54
C LEU A 35 -16.91 -2.42 4.48
N GLU A 36 -16.55 -2.46 5.75
CA GLU A 36 -17.55 -2.63 6.82
C GLU A 36 -18.12 -1.26 7.20
#